data_AF-A0A2V5KPZ1-F1
#
_entry.id   AF-A0A2V5KPZ1-F1
#
_cell.length_a   1.000
_cell.length_b   1.000
_cell.length_c   1.000
_cell.angle_alpha   90.00
_cell.angle_beta   90.00
_cell.angle_gamma   90.00
#
_symmetry.space_group_name_H-M   'P 1'
#
loop_
_entity.id
_entity.type
_entity.pdbx_description
1 polymer ?
#
loop_
_entity_poly.entity_id
_entity_poly.type
_entity_poly.pdbx_seq_one_letter_code
_entity_poly.pdbx_strand_id
1 'polypeptide(L)'
;MNSCWSARSNFDYHCAIITMKRAAIFISIVLTAHFVHAASQERSVSPSRQFVIYGAHAELRGVVSDLAERTKANLLTLLRQRDNWIVPIVVNLQPQQPNLPEIPPADLRFSQTGFGLKLQIDLTISKNIDASLVKRELLRAILLEMVYRKESHIAAGSVFVEPPDWLVEGVLALAPGSDRGQLIGALTTADKTESLETFLRQRTALLDSMGRTLYRAYSFAFVQMLTDGRKGPGRLAQYIAHLSNASNEPLADLKAQFPSLLGDAEQTWQSTLSQLRKLQPYQLLTFAESERRLDELLLVRVSEANKPAKTVGLDELAQRKISDSEKITLSELNRGLLVYVAEANPVLRPIAREYQAIIALLARGKRNRIGKRLSRLEVTRKQLAARMSDIDDYLNWFEATQMKSGSGNFTGYLKAVDQSEVSTSKRRDPLSVYVDALEDQYGD
;
A
#
# COMPACT_ATOMS: atom_id res chain seq x y z
N MET A 1 63.16 -84.38 -18.12
CA MET A 1 61.83 -84.97 -17.86
C MET A 1 60.85 -83.82 -17.60
N ASN A 2 59.89 -83.68 -18.53
CA ASN A 2 58.56 -83.05 -18.46
C ASN A 2 58.50 -81.54 -18.16
N SER A 3 58.05 -80.61 -19.03
CA SER A 3 56.92 -80.51 -19.99
C SER A 3 55.52 -80.36 -19.37
N CYS A 4 54.82 -79.30 -19.83
CA CYS A 4 53.38 -78.96 -19.70
C CYS A 4 52.94 -78.49 -18.30
N TRP A 5 52.23 -77.36 -18.10
CA TRP A 5 51.08 -76.75 -18.78
C TRP A 5 51.23 -75.21 -18.79
N SER A 6 51.10 -74.44 -19.88
CA SER A 6 49.99 -74.22 -20.81
C SER A 6 48.73 -73.54 -20.22
N ALA A 7 48.62 -72.25 -20.56
CA ALA A 7 47.41 -71.54 -20.99
C ALA A 7 46.26 -71.34 -19.98
N ARG A 8 46.30 -70.21 -19.24
CA ARG A 8 45.07 -69.62 -18.66
C ARG A 8 45.08 -68.12 -18.36
N SER A 9 45.88 -67.29 -19.06
CA SER A 9 46.02 -65.88 -18.68
C SER A 9 45.95 -64.85 -19.81
N ASN A 10 45.42 -65.20 -20.99
CA ASN A 10 45.33 -64.24 -22.12
C ASN A 10 43.92 -63.98 -22.67
N PHE A 11 42.86 -64.56 -22.09
CA PHE A 11 41.48 -64.28 -22.51
C PHE A 11 40.79 -63.20 -21.66
N ASP A 12 41.26 -62.93 -20.44
CA ASP A 12 40.62 -61.97 -19.53
C ASP A 12 41.03 -60.52 -19.78
N TYR A 13 42.18 -60.27 -20.44
CA TYR A 13 42.64 -58.90 -20.70
C TYR A 13 41.92 -58.23 -21.87
N HIS A 14 41.45 -58.98 -22.87
CA HIS A 14 40.72 -58.39 -24.00
C HIS A 14 39.24 -58.13 -23.69
N CYS A 15 38.63 -58.89 -22.77
CA CYS A 15 37.25 -58.68 -22.35
C CYS A 15 37.09 -57.45 -21.44
N ALA A 16 38.10 -57.15 -20.62
CA ALA A 16 38.13 -55.98 -19.74
C ALA A 16 38.28 -54.64 -20.48
N ILE A 17 39.01 -54.62 -21.61
CA ILE A 17 39.25 -53.37 -22.37
C ILE A 17 38.01 -52.97 -23.19
N ILE A 18 37.24 -53.93 -23.69
CA ILE A 18 36.00 -53.66 -24.45
C ILE A 18 34.86 -53.22 -23.51
N THR A 19 34.81 -53.75 -22.29
CA THR A 19 33.84 -53.32 -21.26
C THR A 19 34.17 -51.93 -20.70
N MET A 20 35.46 -51.57 -20.53
CA MET A 20 35.86 -50.21 -20.13
C MET A 20 35.55 -49.14 -21.19
N LYS A 21 35.70 -49.43 -22.49
CA LYS A 21 35.32 -48.48 -23.56
C LYS A 21 33.82 -48.26 -23.66
N ARG A 22 32.99 -49.28 -23.41
CA ARG A 22 31.52 -49.14 -23.38
C ARG A 22 31.02 -48.45 -22.11
N ALA A 23 31.67 -48.67 -20.97
CA ALA A 23 31.38 -47.94 -19.74
C ALA A 23 31.76 -46.45 -19.84
N ALA A 24 32.87 -46.10 -20.49
CA ALA A 24 33.26 -44.70 -20.70
C ALA A 24 32.30 -43.94 -21.65
N ILE A 25 31.76 -44.61 -22.67
CA ILE A 25 30.77 -44.02 -23.58
C ILE A 25 29.40 -43.88 -22.89
N PHE A 26 28.99 -44.85 -22.07
CA PHE A 26 27.76 -44.74 -21.28
C PHE A 26 27.86 -43.69 -20.16
N ILE A 27 29.01 -43.56 -19.50
CA ILE A 27 29.25 -42.49 -18.51
C ILE A 27 29.31 -41.12 -19.20
N SER A 28 29.83 -41.02 -20.43
CA SER A 28 29.79 -39.77 -21.20
C SER A 28 28.38 -39.40 -21.68
N ILE A 29 27.52 -40.37 -22.02
CA ILE A 29 26.13 -40.11 -22.42
C ILE A 29 25.25 -39.80 -21.20
N VAL A 30 25.52 -40.44 -20.05
CA VAL A 30 24.84 -40.18 -18.78
C VAL A 30 25.29 -38.86 -18.13
N LEU A 31 26.56 -38.44 -18.29
CA LEU A 31 26.98 -37.09 -17.87
C LEU A 31 26.43 -35.97 -18.78
N THR A 32 26.10 -36.24 -20.05
CA THR A 32 25.38 -35.27 -20.87
C THR A 32 23.86 -35.26 -20.62
N ALA A 33 23.30 -36.32 -20.05
CA ALA A 33 21.87 -36.44 -19.75
C ALA A 33 21.50 -36.03 -18.30
N HIS A 34 22.49 -35.73 -17.45
CA HIS A 34 22.27 -35.16 -16.12
C HIS A 34 22.39 -33.63 -16.06
N PHE A 35 22.46 -32.95 -17.21
CA PHE A 35 21.84 -31.64 -17.37
C PHE A 35 20.32 -31.81 -17.47
N VAL A 36 19.73 -32.43 -16.44
CA VAL A 36 18.31 -32.29 -16.14
C VAL A 36 18.10 -30.81 -15.84
N HIS A 37 17.72 -30.06 -16.88
CA HIS A 37 16.80 -28.94 -16.81
C HIS A 37 16.91 -28.05 -15.55
N ALA A 38 18.11 -27.62 -15.18
CA ALA A 38 18.25 -26.27 -14.67
C ALA A 38 18.02 -25.38 -15.89
N ALA A 39 16.76 -25.15 -16.24
CA ALA A 39 16.38 -24.18 -17.26
C ALA A 39 17.20 -22.93 -16.96
N SER A 40 18.10 -22.53 -17.88
CA SER A 40 18.87 -21.33 -17.72
C SER A 40 17.85 -20.21 -17.59
N GLN A 41 17.61 -19.76 -16.37
CA GLN A 41 16.55 -18.81 -16.12
C GLN A 41 16.98 -17.54 -16.84
N GLU A 42 16.23 -17.18 -17.88
CA GLU A 42 16.57 -16.04 -18.70
C GLU A 42 16.68 -14.80 -17.81
N ARG A 43 17.70 -13.99 -18.06
CA ARG A 43 17.99 -12.81 -17.26
C ARG A 43 17.82 -11.52 -18.05
N SER A 44 17.35 -10.50 -17.37
CA SER A 44 17.34 -9.12 -17.84
C SER A 44 18.11 -8.26 -16.84
N VAL A 45 18.89 -7.31 -17.34
CA VAL A 45 19.64 -6.36 -16.51
C VAL A 45 19.01 -4.99 -16.70
N SER A 46 18.75 -4.30 -15.59
CA SER A 46 18.12 -2.98 -15.65
C SER A 46 19.06 -1.92 -16.24
N PRO A 47 18.53 -0.78 -16.73
CA PRO A 47 19.34 0.30 -17.30
C PRO A 47 20.47 0.80 -16.39
N SER A 48 20.21 0.92 -15.09
CA SER A 48 21.23 1.33 -14.11
C SER A 48 22.23 0.23 -13.76
N ARG A 49 21.98 -1.00 -14.22
CA ARG A 49 22.72 -2.24 -13.93
C ARG A 49 22.70 -2.69 -12.47
N GLN A 50 21.95 -2.00 -11.61
CA GLN A 50 21.80 -2.40 -10.21
C GLN A 50 20.93 -3.65 -10.08
N PHE A 51 19.89 -3.79 -10.91
CA PHE A 51 18.95 -4.90 -10.80
C PHE A 51 19.22 -5.97 -11.85
N VAL A 52 19.36 -7.22 -11.41
CA VAL A 52 19.48 -8.39 -12.27
C VAL A 52 18.27 -9.28 -12.03
N ILE A 53 17.41 -9.40 -13.04
CA ILE A 53 16.10 -10.04 -12.91
C ILE A 53 16.11 -11.36 -13.65
N TYR A 54 15.88 -12.45 -12.92
CA TYR A 54 15.73 -13.80 -13.45
C TYR A 54 14.25 -14.16 -13.51
N GLY A 55 13.79 -14.74 -14.62
CA GLY A 55 12.39 -15.17 -14.75
C GLY A 55 12.14 -15.85 -16.08
N ALA A 56 11.06 -16.63 -16.20
CA ALA A 56 10.72 -17.30 -17.46
C ALA A 56 10.17 -16.33 -18.54
N HIS A 57 9.45 -15.27 -18.14
CA HIS A 57 8.73 -14.39 -19.06
C HIS A 57 9.40 -13.01 -19.22
N ALA A 58 9.79 -12.67 -20.45
CA ALA A 58 10.47 -11.41 -20.77
C ALA A 58 9.64 -10.16 -20.40
N GLU A 59 8.33 -10.19 -20.62
CA GLU A 59 7.43 -9.08 -20.29
C GLU A 59 7.43 -8.77 -18.79
N LEU A 60 7.29 -9.81 -17.95
CA LEU A 60 7.33 -9.65 -16.50
C LEU A 60 8.70 -9.14 -16.02
N ARG A 61 9.80 -9.64 -16.60
CA ARG A 61 11.15 -9.12 -16.30
C ARG A 61 11.24 -7.62 -16.65
N GLY A 62 10.67 -7.20 -17.77
CA GLY A 62 10.60 -5.80 -18.19
C GLY A 62 9.80 -4.92 -17.22
N VAL A 63 8.60 -5.36 -16.81
CA VAL A 63 7.73 -4.63 -15.86
C VAL A 63 8.41 -4.48 -14.50
N VAL A 64 9.01 -5.56 -13.98
CA VAL A 64 9.72 -5.52 -12.69
C VAL A 64 10.97 -4.64 -12.78
N SER A 65 11.66 -4.63 -13.92
CA SER A 65 12.80 -3.74 -14.16
C SER A 65 12.38 -2.27 -14.13
N ASP A 66 11.31 -1.90 -14.84
CA ASP A 66 10.80 -0.53 -14.83
C ASP A 66 10.34 -0.11 -13.42
N LEU A 67 9.68 -1.02 -12.70
CA LEU A 67 9.24 -0.78 -11.33
C LEU A 67 10.41 -0.55 -10.37
N ALA A 68 11.49 -1.32 -10.51
CA ALA A 68 12.70 -1.19 -9.70
C ALA A 68 13.41 0.14 -9.96
N GLU A 69 13.58 0.52 -11.23
CA GLU A 69 14.20 1.80 -11.60
C GLU A 69 13.36 3.00 -11.14
N ARG A 70 12.04 2.95 -11.28
CA ARG A 70 11.14 4.01 -10.77
C ARG A 70 11.19 4.12 -9.26
N THR A 71 11.14 3.00 -8.54
CA THR A 71 11.23 2.98 -7.07
C THR A 71 12.54 3.61 -6.61
N LYS A 72 13.66 3.26 -7.25
CA LYS A 72 14.96 3.85 -6.97
C LYS A 72 15.01 5.34 -7.29
N ALA A 73 14.57 5.73 -8.49
CA ALA A 73 14.57 7.12 -8.92
C ALA A 73 13.77 8.02 -7.97
N ASN A 74 12.62 7.53 -7.49
CA ASN A 74 11.80 8.22 -6.50
C ASN A 74 12.54 8.42 -5.18
N LEU A 75 13.19 7.38 -4.65
CA LEU A 75 13.99 7.47 -3.43
C LEU A 75 15.16 8.44 -3.59
N LEU A 76 15.95 8.32 -4.67
CA LEU A 76 17.10 9.20 -4.91
C LEU A 76 16.67 10.66 -5.09
N THR A 77 15.54 10.91 -5.74
CA THR A 77 14.95 12.25 -5.88
C THR A 77 14.55 12.82 -4.52
N LEU A 78 13.89 12.02 -3.68
CA LEU A 78 13.50 12.41 -2.32
C LEU A 78 14.73 12.76 -1.48
N LEU A 79 15.78 11.93 -1.54
CA LEU A 79 17.04 12.12 -0.79
C LEU A 79 17.97 13.16 -1.42
N ARG A 80 17.68 13.63 -2.64
CA ARG A 80 18.54 14.50 -3.46
C ARG A 80 19.94 13.94 -3.63
N GLN A 81 20.04 12.63 -3.85
CA GLN A 81 21.30 11.93 -4.06
C GLN A 81 21.48 11.49 -5.51
N ARG A 82 22.75 11.30 -5.90
CA ARG A 82 23.11 10.67 -7.16
C ARG A 82 23.08 9.16 -7.04
N ASP A 83 22.88 8.50 -8.16
CA ASP A 83 22.90 7.05 -8.23
C ASP A 83 24.34 6.52 -8.14
N ASN A 84 24.72 6.03 -6.96
CA ASN A 84 26.07 5.57 -6.62
C ASN A 84 26.01 4.20 -5.92
N TRP A 85 25.13 3.31 -6.38
CA TRP A 85 25.02 1.95 -5.86
C TRP A 85 26.32 1.16 -6.10
N ILE A 86 26.61 0.20 -5.22
CA ILE A 86 27.81 -0.67 -5.34
C ILE A 86 27.41 -2.14 -5.43
N VAL A 87 26.39 -2.54 -4.67
CA VAL A 87 25.94 -3.94 -4.59
C VAL A 87 24.75 -4.15 -5.53
N PRO A 88 24.81 -5.11 -6.46
CA PRO A 88 23.67 -5.44 -7.30
C PRO A 88 22.58 -6.16 -6.49
N ILE A 89 21.33 -5.93 -6.86
CA ILE A 89 20.14 -6.56 -6.29
C ILE A 89 19.62 -7.58 -7.29
N VAL A 90 19.63 -8.85 -6.88
CA VAL A 90 19.11 -9.96 -7.69
C VAL A 90 17.62 -10.12 -7.42
N VAL A 91 16.80 -10.21 -8.47
CA VAL A 91 15.35 -10.44 -8.34
C VAL A 91 15.01 -11.72 -9.08
N ASN A 92 14.52 -12.73 -8.36
CA ASN A 92 14.11 -14.00 -8.94
C ASN A 92 12.60 -14.08 -9.01
N LEU A 93 12.07 -14.21 -10.22
CA LEU A 93 10.66 -14.39 -10.48
C LEU A 93 10.39 -15.90 -10.59
N GLN A 94 9.77 -16.46 -9.55
CA GLN A 94 9.47 -17.89 -9.44
C GLN A 94 7.98 -18.13 -9.71
N PRO A 95 7.60 -19.09 -10.56
CA PRO A 95 6.19 -19.46 -10.72
C PRO A 95 5.67 -20.10 -9.43
N GLN A 96 4.41 -19.82 -9.09
CA GLN A 96 3.73 -20.51 -7.99
C GLN A 96 3.70 -22.02 -8.28
N GLN A 97 4.29 -22.82 -7.38
CA GLN A 97 4.33 -24.28 -7.52
C GLN A 97 3.20 -24.92 -6.69
N PRO A 98 2.37 -25.79 -7.28
CA PRO A 98 1.19 -26.35 -6.61
C PRO A 98 1.50 -27.33 -5.47
N ASN A 99 2.76 -27.78 -5.33
CA ASN A 99 3.15 -28.89 -4.43
C ASN A 99 4.20 -28.50 -3.37
N LEU A 100 4.50 -27.21 -3.18
CA LEU A 100 5.42 -26.73 -2.14
C LEU A 100 4.63 -26.08 -0.99
N PRO A 101 5.18 -26.08 0.25
CA PRO A 101 4.59 -25.32 1.35
C PRO A 101 4.39 -23.86 0.94
N GLU A 102 3.43 -23.15 1.56
CA GLU A 102 3.11 -21.76 1.23
C GLU A 102 4.38 -20.88 1.23
N ILE A 103 4.96 -20.65 0.05
CA ILE A 103 6.08 -19.73 -0.13
C ILE A 103 5.50 -18.34 -0.02
N PRO A 104 6.13 -17.42 0.76
CA PRO A 104 5.67 -16.05 0.82
C PRO A 104 5.64 -15.42 -0.58
N PRO A 105 4.69 -14.51 -0.85
CA PRO A 105 4.55 -13.87 -2.16
C PRO A 105 5.80 -13.06 -2.55
N ALA A 106 6.53 -12.54 -1.57
CA ALA A 106 7.89 -12.05 -1.74
C ALA A 106 8.74 -12.36 -0.51
N ASP A 107 10.00 -12.68 -0.74
CA ASP A 107 11.01 -12.93 0.29
C ASP A 107 12.27 -12.13 -0.02
N LEU A 108 12.67 -11.24 0.88
CA LEU A 108 13.90 -10.48 0.78
C LEU A 108 14.99 -11.20 1.57
N ARG A 109 16.00 -11.68 0.86
CA ARG A 109 17.17 -12.37 1.41
C ARG A 109 18.37 -11.45 1.36
N PHE A 110 18.90 -11.16 2.54
CA PHE A 110 20.14 -10.44 2.71
C PHE A 110 21.17 -11.34 3.38
N SER A 111 22.33 -11.47 2.76
CA SER A 111 23.40 -12.36 3.23
C SER A 111 24.77 -11.84 2.82
N GLN A 112 25.79 -12.23 3.57
CA GLN A 112 27.18 -12.02 3.18
C GLN A 112 27.75 -13.32 2.62
N THR A 113 28.33 -13.24 1.43
CA THR A 113 29.03 -14.36 0.79
C THR A 113 30.53 -14.09 0.81
N GLY A 114 31.36 -15.10 0.49
CA GLY A 114 32.80 -14.91 0.32
C GLY A 114 33.18 -13.87 -0.75
N PHE A 115 32.23 -13.46 -1.59
CA PHE A 115 32.38 -12.44 -2.64
C PHE A 115 31.76 -11.09 -2.28
N GLY A 116 31.31 -10.90 -1.04
CA GLY A 116 30.68 -9.68 -0.55
C GLY A 116 29.17 -9.84 -0.30
N LEU A 117 28.50 -8.70 -0.12
CA LEU A 117 27.07 -8.64 0.18
C LEU A 117 26.23 -9.16 -0.99
N LYS A 118 25.22 -9.97 -0.68
CA LYS A 118 24.24 -10.49 -1.62
C LYS A 118 22.85 -10.07 -1.18
N LEU A 119 22.21 -9.24 -2.00
CA LEU A 119 20.81 -8.84 -1.89
C LEU A 119 20.01 -9.62 -2.94
N GLN A 120 19.05 -10.43 -2.49
CA GLN A 120 18.20 -11.23 -3.35
C GLN A 120 16.72 -11.06 -2.96
N ILE A 121 15.86 -10.80 -3.92
CA ILE A 121 14.40 -10.77 -3.74
C ILE A 121 13.83 -11.96 -4.51
N ASP A 122 13.19 -12.89 -3.82
CA ASP A 122 12.45 -13.99 -4.43
C ASP A 122 10.97 -13.59 -4.49
N LEU A 123 10.42 -13.42 -5.70
CA LEU A 123 9.03 -13.04 -5.94
C LEU A 123 8.27 -14.24 -6.51
N THR A 124 7.17 -14.61 -5.85
CA THR A 124 6.27 -15.66 -6.33
C THR A 124 5.24 -15.06 -7.28
N ILE A 125 5.31 -15.45 -8.56
CA ILE A 125 4.37 -15.03 -9.59
C ILE A 125 3.08 -15.86 -9.45
N SER A 126 2.03 -15.23 -8.93
CA SER A 126 0.65 -15.72 -8.97
C SER A 126 -0.16 -14.96 -10.02
N LYS A 127 -1.42 -15.37 -10.28
CA LYS A 127 -2.31 -14.68 -11.24
C LYS A 127 -2.54 -13.19 -10.89
N ASN A 128 -2.42 -12.82 -9.61
CA ASN A 128 -2.60 -11.47 -9.10
C ASN A 128 -1.33 -11.03 -8.35
N ILE A 129 -0.32 -10.54 -9.08
CA ILE A 129 0.87 -9.95 -8.46
C ILE A 129 0.47 -8.63 -7.79
N ASP A 130 0.68 -8.54 -6.48
CA ASP A 130 0.51 -7.31 -5.74
C ASP A 130 1.72 -6.38 -5.99
N ALA A 131 1.53 -5.40 -6.88
CA ALA A 131 2.55 -4.41 -7.20
C ALA A 131 2.98 -3.57 -5.99
N SER A 132 2.12 -3.41 -4.97
CA SER A 132 2.46 -2.65 -3.76
C SER A 132 3.48 -3.40 -2.91
N LEU A 133 3.31 -4.72 -2.78
CA LEU A 133 4.22 -5.61 -2.10
C LEU A 133 5.58 -5.69 -2.82
N VAL A 134 5.57 -5.79 -4.16
CA VAL A 134 6.82 -5.78 -4.95
C VAL A 134 7.57 -4.45 -4.76
N LYS A 135 6.88 -3.30 -4.82
CA LYS A 135 7.49 -1.98 -4.55
C LYS A 135 8.10 -1.92 -3.15
N ARG A 136 7.40 -2.47 -2.15
CA ARG A 136 7.87 -2.51 -0.76
C ARG A 136 9.18 -3.27 -0.63
N GLU A 137 9.25 -4.49 -1.18
CA GLU A 137 10.47 -5.30 -1.09
C GLU A 137 11.63 -4.73 -1.92
N LEU A 138 11.34 -4.15 -3.10
CA LEU A 138 12.34 -3.42 -3.88
C LEU A 138 12.92 -2.24 -3.09
N LEU A 139 12.06 -1.44 -2.45
CA LEU A 139 12.52 -0.32 -1.64
C LEU A 139 13.34 -0.79 -0.44
N ARG A 140 12.91 -1.84 0.27
CA ARG A 140 13.66 -2.44 1.37
C ARG A 140 15.05 -2.88 0.94
N ALA A 141 15.17 -3.56 -0.21
CA ALA A 141 16.46 -3.98 -0.75
C ALA A 141 17.38 -2.80 -1.10
N ILE A 142 16.82 -1.74 -1.71
CA ILE A 142 17.59 -0.51 -2.02
C ILE A 142 18.05 0.17 -0.73
N LEU A 143 17.20 0.24 0.29
CA LEU A 143 17.56 0.82 1.58
C LEU A 143 18.66 -0.01 2.27
N LEU A 144 18.55 -1.34 2.30
CA LEU A 144 19.61 -2.21 2.83
C LEU A 144 20.94 -2.01 2.10
N GLU A 145 20.91 -1.86 0.76
CA GLU A 145 22.12 -1.50 0.01
C GLU A 145 22.69 -0.18 0.51
N MET A 146 21.87 0.85 0.72
CA MET A 146 22.33 2.16 1.21
C MET A 146 22.87 2.11 2.64
N VAL A 147 22.24 1.33 3.52
CA VAL A 147 22.67 1.12 4.92
C VAL A 147 24.07 0.49 4.93
N TYR A 148 24.24 -0.61 4.20
CA TYR A 148 25.45 -1.43 4.23
C TYR A 148 26.49 -1.06 3.16
N ARG A 149 26.24 -0.02 2.34
CA ARG A 149 27.09 0.37 1.20
C ARG A 149 28.56 0.57 1.55
N LYS A 150 28.82 1.14 2.73
CA LYS A 150 30.16 1.50 3.20
C LYS A 150 30.78 0.45 4.12
N GLU A 151 30.05 -0.63 4.41
CA GLU A 151 30.53 -1.67 5.30
C GLU A 151 31.36 -2.68 4.52
N SER A 152 32.67 -2.67 4.77
CA SER A 152 33.62 -3.53 4.08
C SER A 152 33.64 -4.96 4.62
N HIS A 153 33.34 -5.12 5.92
CA HIS A 153 33.40 -6.40 6.61
C HIS A 153 32.27 -6.48 7.63
N ILE A 154 31.26 -7.29 7.30
CA ILE A 154 30.26 -7.74 8.26
C ILE A 154 30.74 -9.07 8.85
N ALA A 155 30.50 -9.32 10.13
CA ALA A 155 30.89 -10.59 10.76
C ALA A 155 29.91 -11.69 10.35
N ALA A 156 30.42 -12.87 9.96
CA ALA A 156 29.56 -14.01 9.67
C ALA A 156 28.69 -14.34 10.89
N GLY A 157 27.36 -14.38 10.70
CA GLY A 157 26.39 -14.61 11.77
C GLY A 157 25.88 -13.36 12.49
N SER A 158 26.30 -12.15 12.09
CA SER A 158 25.70 -10.92 12.60
C SER A 158 24.24 -10.79 12.17
N VAL A 159 23.38 -10.32 13.07
CA VAL A 159 22.00 -9.96 12.75
C VAL A 159 22.01 -8.61 12.01
N PHE A 160 21.42 -8.58 10.82
CA PHE A 160 21.30 -7.36 10.04
C PHE A 160 20.19 -6.46 10.58
N VAL A 161 20.43 -5.16 10.57
CA VAL A 161 19.44 -4.14 10.93
C VAL A 161 18.59 -3.86 9.70
N GLU A 162 17.32 -4.22 9.78
CA GLU A 162 16.33 -3.92 8.75
C GLU A 162 15.97 -2.42 8.77
N PRO A 163 15.70 -1.81 7.60
CA PRO A 163 15.19 -0.45 7.56
C PRO A 163 13.83 -0.39 8.29
N PRO A 164 13.59 0.63 9.14
CA PRO A 164 12.33 0.76 9.86
C PRO A 164 11.11 0.83 8.92
N ASP A 165 10.01 0.17 9.29
CA ASP A 165 8.79 0.14 8.47
C ASP A 165 8.26 1.54 8.15
N TRP A 166 8.33 2.49 9.10
CA TRP A 166 7.88 3.86 8.85
C TRP A 166 8.65 4.54 7.72
N LEU A 167 9.92 4.20 7.54
CA LEU A 167 10.75 4.76 6.47
C LEU A 167 10.31 4.18 5.13
N VAL A 168 10.10 2.87 5.08
CA VAL A 168 9.63 2.16 3.88
C VAL A 168 8.26 2.69 3.46
N GLU A 169 7.28 2.68 4.37
CA GLU A 169 5.91 3.11 4.10
C GLU A 169 5.81 4.60 3.78
N GLY A 170 6.57 5.44 4.50
CA GLY A 170 6.57 6.89 4.28
C GLY A 170 7.18 7.30 2.95
N VAL A 171 8.29 6.66 2.54
CA VAL A 171 8.90 6.91 1.22
C VAL A 171 7.96 6.45 0.10
N LEU A 172 7.33 5.27 0.23
CA LEU A 172 6.35 4.80 -0.75
C LEU A 172 5.14 5.74 -0.83
N ALA A 173 4.67 6.26 0.30
CA ALA A 173 3.56 7.21 0.33
C ALA A 173 3.90 8.56 -0.32
N LEU A 174 5.17 8.98 -0.28
CA LEU A 174 5.64 10.20 -0.95
C LEU A 174 5.92 10.02 -2.44
N ALA A 175 6.00 8.78 -2.94
CA ALA A 175 6.23 8.51 -4.35
C ALA A 175 5.13 9.15 -5.26
N PRO A 176 5.48 9.57 -6.49
CA PRO A 176 4.48 10.04 -7.45
C PRO A 176 3.42 8.97 -7.74
N GLY A 177 2.15 9.39 -7.78
CA GLY A 177 1.01 8.49 -8.02
C GLY A 177 0.49 7.77 -6.77
N SER A 178 1.06 8.01 -5.59
CA SER A 178 0.50 7.54 -4.33
C SER A 178 -0.75 8.36 -3.94
N ASP A 179 -1.75 7.69 -3.36
CA ASP A 179 -2.98 8.32 -2.90
C ASP A 179 -2.76 9.12 -1.60
N ARG A 180 -2.12 10.28 -1.73
CA ARG A 180 -1.87 11.20 -0.62
C ARG A 180 -3.18 11.72 -0.01
N GLY A 181 -4.25 11.75 -0.80
CA GLY A 181 -5.54 12.25 -0.34
C GLY A 181 -6.17 11.32 0.69
N GLN A 182 -6.20 10.02 0.39
CA GLN A 182 -6.65 8.99 1.33
C GLN A 182 -5.83 9.00 2.63
N LEU A 183 -4.50 9.18 2.55
CA LEU A 183 -3.65 9.23 3.73
C LEU A 183 -3.93 10.44 4.62
N ILE A 184 -4.08 11.63 4.02
CA ILE A 184 -4.45 12.83 4.78
C ILE A 184 -5.86 12.67 5.37
N GLY A 185 -6.79 12.07 4.63
CA GLY A 185 -8.13 11.71 5.12
C GLY A 185 -8.07 10.81 6.36
N ALA A 186 -7.25 9.76 6.32
CA ALA A 186 -7.07 8.86 7.47
C ALA A 186 -6.55 9.60 8.72
N LEU A 187 -5.63 10.56 8.56
CA LEU A 187 -5.16 11.40 9.67
C LEU A 187 -6.26 12.28 10.27
N THR A 188 -7.23 12.72 9.47
CA THR A 188 -8.36 13.54 9.94
C THR A 188 -9.42 12.73 10.67
N THR A 189 -9.67 11.48 10.25
CA THR A 189 -10.62 10.58 10.90
C THR A 189 -10.09 10.03 12.23
N ALA A 190 -8.76 10.03 12.42
CA ALA A 190 -8.14 9.63 13.67
C ALA A 190 -8.45 10.62 14.80
N ASP A 191 -9.34 10.20 15.70
CA ASP A 191 -9.86 11.00 16.83
C ASP A 191 -8.78 11.34 17.86
N LYS A 192 -7.76 10.48 17.99
CA LYS A 192 -6.61 10.69 18.88
C LYS A 192 -5.31 10.70 18.08
N THR A 193 -4.52 11.75 18.27
CA THR A 193 -3.15 11.78 17.75
C THR A 193 -2.25 10.87 18.60
N GLU A 194 -1.50 9.99 17.94
CA GLU A 194 -0.51 9.13 18.59
C GLU A 194 0.78 9.92 18.88
N SER A 195 1.45 9.63 20.01
CA SER A 195 2.72 10.27 20.33
C SER A 195 3.83 9.76 19.40
N LEU A 196 4.83 10.60 19.14
CA LEU A 196 5.91 10.26 18.22
C LEU A 196 6.66 9.00 18.67
N GLU A 197 6.91 8.86 19.98
CA GLU A 197 7.61 7.67 20.51
C GLU A 197 6.79 6.39 20.34
N THR A 198 5.48 6.45 20.58
CA THR A 198 4.60 5.27 20.41
C THR A 198 4.59 4.83 18.94
N PHE A 199 4.42 5.80 18.03
CA PHE A 199 4.47 5.56 16.59
C PHE A 199 5.79 4.91 16.14
N LEU A 200 6.95 5.43 16.60
CA LEU A 200 8.27 4.90 16.21
C LEU A 200 8.52 3.47 16.70
N ARG A 201 7.87 3.06 17.80
CA ARG A 201 8.01 1.71 18.38
C ARG A 201 6.91 0.74 17.91
N GLN A 202 5.94 1.21 17.15
CA GLN A 202 4.79 0.43 16.72
C GLN A 202 5.20 -0.67 15.73
N ARG A 203 4.67 -1.89 15.94
CA ARG A 203 4.95 -3.04 15.07
C ARG A 203 3.82 -3.23 14.07
N THR A 204 4.12 -3.03 12.79
CA THR A 204 3.15 -3.11 11.69
C THR A 204 2.44 -4.46 11.59
N ALA A 205 3.13 -5.56 11.92
CA ALA A 205 2.60 -6.91 11.88
C ALA A 205 1.43 -7.16 12.86
N LEU A 206 1.28 -6.33 13.89
CA LEU A 206 0.23 -6.44 14.90
C LEU A 206 -1.00 -5.57 14.57
N LEU A 207 -0.95 -4.80 13.49
CA LEU A 207 -1.99 -3.84 13.13
C LEU A 207 -3.04 -4.46 12.21
N ASP A 208 -4.31 -4.14 12.48
CA ASP A 208 -5.43 -4.41 11.60
C ASP A 208 -5.35 -3.55 10.32
N SER A 209 -6.30 -3.71 9.39
CA SER A 209 -6.30 -3.00 8.11
C SER A 209 -6.39 -1.47 8.29
N MET A 210 -7.22 -1.02 9.23
CA MET A 210 -7.37 0.41 9.55
C MET A 210 -6.10 0.96 10.21
N GLY A 211 -5.56 0.26 11.21
CA GLY A 211 -4.31 0.62 11.88
C GLY A 211 -3.13 0.69 10.92
N ARG A 212 -3.03 -0.22 9.94
CA ARG A 212 -2.00 -0.16 8.87
C ARG A 212 -2.16 1.06 7.98
N THR A 213 -3.39 1.44 7.64
CA THR A 213 -3.66 2.64 6.85
C THR A 213 -3.25 3.90 7.62
N LEU A 214 -3.60 3.97 8.90
CA LEU A 214 -3.23 5.08 9.77
C LEU A 214 -1.71 5.14 9.99
N TYR A 215 -1.05 4.00 10.21
CA TYR A 215 0.41 3.91 10.31
C TYR A 215 1.11 4.42 9.05
N ARG A 216 0.61 4.04 7.86
CA ARG A 216 1.12 4.53 6.59
C ARG A 216 0.94 6.04 6.46
N ALA A 217 -0.17 6.59 6.96
CA ALA A 217 -0.43 8.02 6.95
C ALA A 217 0.50 8.79 7.93
N TYR A 218 0.77 8.22 9.12
CA TYR A 218 1.77 8.76 10.05
C TYR A 218 3.19 8.69 9.47
N SER A 219 3.52 7.57 8.82
CA SER A 219 4.80 7.37 8.13
C SER A 219 5.03 8.40 7.02
N PHE A 220 3.99 8.66 6.22
CA PHE A 220 3.97 9.74 5.23
C PHE A 220 4.26 11.11 5.86
N ALA A 221 3.50 11.47 6.90
CA ALA A 221 3.67 12.74 7.60
C ALA A 221 5.08 12.89 8.19
N PHE A 222 5.62 11.81 8.74
CA PHE A 222 6.92 11.80 9.40
C PHE A 222 8.06 11.96 8.39
N VAL A 223 8.07 11.20 7.29
CA VAL A 223 9.10 11.37 6.25
C VAL A 223 9.01 12.75 5.60
N GLN A 224 7.80 13.28 5.40
CA GLN A 224 7.61 14.65 4.92
C GLN A 224 8.23 15.66 5.90
N MET A 225 7.92 15.55 7.19
CA MET A 225 8.51 16.40 8.25
C MET A 225 10.05 16.37 8.23
N LEU A 226 10.66 15.20 8.05
CA LEU A 226 12.13 15.05 7.98
C LEU A 226 12.74 15.66 6.70
N THR A 227 11.96 15.79 5.63
CA THR A 227 12.43 16.23 4.31
C THR A 227 12.03 17.67 3.94
N ASP A 228 11.10 18.30 4.66
CA ASP A 228 10.60 19.65 4.39
C ASP A 228 11.68 20.76 4.51
N GLY A 229 12.79 20.50 5.21
CA GLY A 229 13.91 21.43 5.34
C GLY A 229 14.94 21.37 4.20
N ARG A 230 15.65 22.49 3.93
CA ARG A 230 16.71 22.55 2.88
C ARG A 230 17.79 21.45 3.04
N LYS A 231 18.15 21.10 4.28
CA LYS A 231 19.13 20.04 4.60
C LYS A 231 18.46 18.70 4.98
N GLY A 232 17.12 18.62 4.99
CA GLY A 232 16.35 17.44 5.41
C GLY A 232 16.69 16.19 4.61
N PRO A 233 16.60 16.23 3.27
CA PRO A 233 16.97 15.09 2.41
C PRO A 233 18.37 14.53 2.66
N GLY A 234 19.36 15.43 2.82
CA GLY A 234 20.73 15.04 3.11
C GLY A 234 20.91 14.41 4.49
N ARG A 235 20.20 14.92 5.50
CA ARG A 235 20.18 14.33 6.87
C ARG A 235 19.48 12.98 6.91
N LEU A 236 18.39 12.81 6.17
CA LEU A 236 17.72 11.52 6.04
C LEU A 236 18.63 10.49 5.38
N ALA A 237 19.35 10.88 4.33
CA ALA A 237 20.33 10.00 3.71
C ALA A 237 21.51 9.66 4.65
N GLN A 238 21.95 10.61 5.47
CA GLN A 238 22.95 10.36 6.52
C GLN A 238 22.39 9.39 7.57
N TYR A 239 21.17 9.58 8.04
CA TYR A 239 20.52 8.67 8.97
C TYR A 239 20.47 7.24 8.42
N ILE A 240 20.02 7.06 7.17
CA ILE A 240 19.99 5.75 6.49
C ILE A 240 21.39 5.11 6.48
N ALA A 241 22.43 5.87 6.14
CA ALA A 241 23.80 5.36 6.09
C ALA A 241 24.40 4.99 7.47
N HIS A 242 23.77 5.39 8.58
CA HIS A 242 24.20 5.04 9.95
C HIS A 242 23.28 4.02 10.62
N LEU A 243 22.23 3.54 9.95
CA LEU A 243 21.26 2.60 10.54
C LEU A 243 21.90 1.27 10.96
N SER A 244 22.98 0.84 10.33
CA SER A 244 23.70 -0.37 10.72
C SER A 244 24.29 -0.30 12.13
N ASN A 245 24.55 0.92 12.62
CA ASN A 245 25.06 1.22 13.95
C ASN A 245 23.97 1.85 14.85
N ALA A 246 22.70 1.74 14.47
CA ALA A 246 21.59 2.29 15.25
C ALA A 246 21.52 1.66 16.65
N SER A 247 21.09 2.47 17.62
CA SER A 247 20.82 2.02 18.97
C SER A 247 19.42 1.40 19.06
N ASN A 248 19.09 0.83 20.22
CA ASN A 248 17.74 0.34 20.51
C ASN A 248 16.73 1.48 20.79
N GLU A 249 17.15 2.75 20.69
CA GLU A 249 16.33 3.94 20.91
C GLU A 249 16.18 4.77 19.62
N PRO A 250 15.14 4.50 18.80
CA PRO A 250 14.96 5.15 17.50
C PRO A 250 14.93 6.68 17.58
N LEU A 251 14.31 7.23 18.63
CA LEU A 251 14.20 8.67 18.83
C LEU A 251 15.56 9.32 19.15
N ALA A 252 16.43 8.64 19.89
CA ALA A 252 17.77 9.13 20.20
C ALA A 252 18.62 9.22 18.93
N ASP A 253 18.60 8.17 18.10
CA ASP A 253 19.32 8.13 16.82
C ASP A 253 18.83 9.20 15.84
N LEU A 254 17.52 9.43 15.80
CA LEU A 254 16.92 10.52 15.01
C LEU A 254 17.36 11.90 15.53
N LYS A 255 17.33 12.11 16.85
CA LYS A 255 17.77 13.38 17.46
C LYS A 255 19.24 13.68 17.16
N ALA A 256 20.09 12.65 17.10
CA ALA A 256 21.51 12.81 16.76
C ALA A 256 21.70 13.36 15.33
N GLN A 257 20.85 12.98 14.37
CA GLN A 257 20.96 13.40 12.97
C GLN A 257 20.12 14.64 12.62
N PHE A 258 19.05 14.89 13.38
CA PHE A 258 18.11 15.98 13.13
C PHE A 258 18.05 16.97 14.31
N PRO A 259 18.86 18.04 14.26
CA PRO A 259 18.84 19.10 15.27
C PRO A 259 17.47 19.75 15.54
N SER A 260 16.57 19.74 14.54
CA SER A 260 15.19 20.23 14.70
C SER A 260 14.37 19.40 15.69
N LEU A 261 14.78 18.16 15.98
CA LEU A 261 14.13 17.26 16.92
C LEU A 261 14.75 17.30 18.34
N LEU A 262 15.86 18.03 18.54
CA LEU A 262 16.54 18.09 19.85
C LEU A 262 15.75 18.84 20.93
N GLY A 263 14.90 19.80 20.54
CA GLY A 263 14.02 20.53 21.45
C GLY A 263 12.74 19.77 21.74
N ASP A 264 11.66 20.16 21.08
CA ASP A 264 10.34 19.54 21.26
C ASP A 264 9.90 18.81 19.98
N ALA A 265 10.46 17.60 19.80
CA ALA A 265 10.11 16.71 18.70
C ALA A 265 8.62 16.38 18.68
N GLU A 266 8.00 16.26 19.85
CA GLU A 266 6.58 15.97 20.00
C GLU A 266 5.75 17.17 19.53
N GLN A 267 6.08 18.39 19.94
CA GLN A 267 5.40 19.59 19.44
C GLN A 267 5.54 19.75 17.93
N THR A 268 6.73 19.45 17.38
CA THR A 268 6.97 19.51 15.92
C THR A 268 6.13 18.46 15.19
N TRP A 269 6.04 17.25 15.74
CA TRP A 269 5.19 16.17 15.25
C TRP A 269 3.70 16.58 15.26
N GLN A 270 3.18 17.04 16.39
CA GLN A 270 1.79 17.49 16.54
C GLN A 270 1.46 18.66 15.61
N SER A 271 2.39 19.61 15.43
CA SER A 271 2.24 20.73 14.51
C SER A 271 2.15 20.26 13.05
N THR A 272 3.02 19.34 12.64
CA THR A 272 3.02 18.76 11.29
C THR A 272 1.69 18.06 11.01
N LEU A 273 1.22 17.22 11.93
CA LEU A 273 -0.06 16.54 11.77
C LEU A 273 -1.24 17.51 11.72
N SER A 274 -1.21 18.54 12.56
CA SER A 274 -2.22 19.60 12.53
C SER A 274 -2.22 20.37 11.20
N GLN A 275 -1.04 20.63 10.63
CA GLN A 275 -0.91 21.26 9.32
C GLN A 275 -1.43 20.35 8.21
N LEU A 276 -1.10 19.06 8.22
CA LEU A 276 -1.58 18.10 7.23
C LEU A 276 -3.10 17.92 7.29
N ARG A 277 -3.69 17.88 8.49
CA ARG A 277 -5.15 17.85 8.68
C ARG A 277 -5.82 19.10 8.11
N LYS A 278 -5.17 20.27 8.17
CA LYS A 278 -5.66 21.51 7.54
C LYS A 278 -5.48 21.49 6.01
N LEU A 279 -4.45 20.81 5.52
CA LEU A 279 -4.19 20.58 4.11
C LEU A 279 -5.07 19.46 3.55
N GLN A 280 -6.29 19.26 4.10
CA GLN A 280 -7.30 18.42 3.47
C GLN A 280 -7.21 18.67 1.96
N PRO A 281 -6.90 17.63 1.16
CA PRO A 281 -7.16 17.75 -0.25
C PRO A 281 -8.59 18.26 -0.33
N TYR A 282 -8.88 19.17 -1.26
CA TYR A 282 -10.26 19.41 -1.68
C TYR A 282 -10.78 18.10 -2.29
N GLN A 283 -10.96 17.07 -1.47
CA GLN A 283 -11.65 15.86 -1.77
C GLN A 283 -13.09 16.32 -1.78
N LEU A 284 -13.53 16.61 -3.00
CA LEU A 284 -14.90 16.94 -3.27
C LEU A 284 -15.72 15.85 -2.60
N LEU A 285 -16.62 16.24 -1.70
CA LEU A 285 -17.57 15.33 -1.12
C LEU A 285 -18.23 14.56 -2.27
N THR A 286 -18.46 13.26 -2.07
CA THR A 286 -19.27 12.49 -3.01
C THR A 286 -20.64 13.15 -3.17
N PHE A 287 -21.39 12.79 -4.20
CA PHE A 287 -22.72 13.39 -4.40
C PHE A 287 -23.63 13.13 -3.17
N ALA A 288 -23.64 11.90 -2.65
CA ALA A 288 -24.43 11.53 -1.47
C ALA A 288 -24.01 12.29 -0.20
N GLU A 289 -22.71 12.41 0.07
CA GLU A 289 -22.20 13.17 1.22
C GLU A 289 -22.50 14.67 1.08
N SER A 290 -22.38 15.22 -0.13
CA SER A 290 -22.69 16.60 -0.44
C SER A 290 -24.18 16.92 -0.22
N GLU A 291 -25.07 16.03 -0.65
CA GLU A 291 -26.52 16.14 -0.41
C GLU A 291 -26.85 16.12 1.08
N ARG A 292 -26.34 15.11 1.80
CA ARG A 292 -26.57 14.98 3.24
C ARG A 292 -26.08 16.20 4.02
N ARG A 293 -24.87 16.67 3.72
CA ARG A 293 -24.29 17.83 4.39
C ARG A 293 -25.02 19.13 4.04
N LEU A 294 -25.56 19.24 2.82
CA LEU A 294 -26.44 20.34 2.45
C LEU A 294 -27.75 20.30 3.25
N ASP A 295 -28.38 19.14 3.42
CA ASP A 295 -29.56 19.00 4.28
C ASP A 295 -29.28 19.39 5.72
N GLU A 296 -28.18 18.90 6.29
CA GLU A 296 -27.76 19.25 7.66
C GLU A 296 -27.53 20.75 7.82
N LEU A 297 -26.94 21.42 6.82
CA LEU A 297 -26.76 22.87 6.82
C LEU A 297 -28.09 23.62 6.72
N LEU A 298 -29.02 23.16 5.89
CA LEU A 298 -30.31 23.83 5.66
C LEU A 298 -31.30 23.66 6.82
N LEU A 299 -31.04 22.73 7.76
CA LEU A 299 -31.77 22.61 9.02
C LEU A 299 -31.38 23.75 9.98
N VAL A 300 -32.05 24.89 9.87
CA VAL A 300 -31.77 26.06 10.72
C VAL A 300 -32.23 25.78 12.15
N ARG A 301 -31.28 25.62 13.07
CA ARG A 301 -31.55 25.59 14.51
C ARG A 301 -31.66 27.02 15.02
N VAL A 302 -32.88 27.50 15.24
CA VAL A 302 -33.13 28.82 15.82
C VAL A 302 -33.31 28.63 17.34
N SER A 303 -32.38 29.21 18.11
CA SER A 303 -32.50 29.33 19.56
C SER A 303 -32.96 30.75 19.91
N GLU A 304 -34.16 30.89 20.45
CA GLU A 304 -34.60 32.12 21.09
C GLU A 304 -34.28 32.06 22.59
N ALA A 305 -33.92 33.20 23.20
CA ALA A 305 -33.78 33.28 24.65
C ALA A 305 -35.12 32.88 25.32
N ASN A 306 -35.07 31.89 26.22
CA ASN A 306 -36.19 31.27 26.96
C ASN A 306 -37.09 30.23 26.24
N LYS A 307 -36.69 29.64 25.09
CA LYS A 307 -37.40 28.48 24.51
C LYS A 307 -36.44 27.40 24.00
N PRO A 308 -36.83 26.11 24.00
CA PRO A 308 -36.01 25.04 23.41
C PRO A 308 -35.79 25.29 21.92
N ALA A 309 -34.58 24.98 21.44
CA ALA A 309 -34.15 25.19 20.06
C ALA A 309 -35.15 24.55 19.08
N LYS A 310 -35.76 25.35 18.21
CA LYS A 310 -36.69 24.88 17.19
C LYS A 310 -35.96 24.75 15.86
N THR A 311 -36.02 23.57 15.27
CA THR A 311 -35.57 23.36 13.89
C THR A 311 -36.61 23.98 12.96
N VAL A 312 -36.24 25.02 12.22
CA VAL A 312 -37.13 25.74 11.30
C VAL A 312 -36.57 25.62 9.89
N GLY A 313 -37.37 25.11 8.97
CA GLY A 313 -36.99 25.04 7.56
C GLY A 313 -36.92 26.41 6.89
N LEU A 314 -36.10 26.54 5.85
CA LEU A 314 -35.99 27.76 5.05
C LEU A 314 -37.33 28.21 4.44
N ASP A 315 -38.21 27.27 4.12
CA ASP A 315 -39.56 27.55 3.61
C ASP A 315 -40.45 28.23 4.65
N GLU A 316 -40.36 27.84 5.92
CA GLU A 316 -41.08 28.48 7.01
C GLU A 316 -40.56 29.89 7.28
N LEU A 317 -39.24 30.09 7.22
CA LEU A 317 -38.61 31.41 7.35
C LEU A 317 -38.97 32.35 6.19
N ALA A 318 -39.20 31.80 4.99
CA ALA A 318 -39.62 32.58 3.83
C ALA A 318 -41.08 33.09 3.93
N GLN A 319 -41.93 32.44 4.74
CA GLN A 319 -43.34 32.78 4.89
C GLN A 319 -43.62 33.86 5.95
N ARG A 320 -42.72 34.04 6.94
CA ARG A 320 -42.94 34.96 8.07
C ARG A 320 -41.96 36.12 8.14
N LYS A 321 -42.26 37.10 9.01
CA LYS A 321 -41.32 38.17 9.32
C LYS A 321 -40.16 37.63 10.15
N ILE A 322 -38.95 37.82 9.64
CA ILE A 322 -37.70 37.32 10.24
C ILE A 322 -37.30 38.23 11.42
N SER A 323 -37.04 37.64 12.58
CA SER A 323 -36.58 38.32 13.80
C SER A 323 -35.10 38.69 13.72
N ASP A 324 -34.61 39.52 14.64
CA ASP A 324 -33.20 39.92 14.64
C ASP A 324 -32.26 38.77 15.04
N SER A 325 -32.70 37.83 15.89
CA SER A 325 -31.95 36.60 16.19
C SER A 325 -31.87 35.68 14.97
N GLU A 326 -32.97 35.53 14.23
CA GLU A 326 -32.99 34.72 13.00
C GLU A 326 -32.11 35.31 11.88
N LYS A 327 -31.97 36.65 11.80
CA LYS A 327 -31.04 37.28 10.86
C LYS A 327 -29.58 36.92 11.17
N ILE A 328 -29.21 36.84 12.45
CA ILE A 328 -27.86 36.41 12.87
C ILE A 328 -27.65 34.95 12.42
N THR A 329 -28.61 34.06 12.69
CA THR A 329 -28.53 32.65 12.27
C THR A 329 -28.44 32.50 10.74
N LEU A 330 -29.17 33.32 9.98
CA LEU A 330 -29.06 33.34 8.51
C LEU A 330 -27.69 33.83 8.03
N SER A 331 -27.06 34.77 8.75
CA SER A 331 -25.70 35.22 8.42
C SER A 331 -24.65 34.12 8.68
N GLU A 332 -24.81 33.36 9.77
CA GLU A 332 -23.95 32.20 10.08
C GLU A 332 -24.13 31.08 9.07
N LEU A 333 -25.38 30.80 8.68
CA LEU A 333 -25.71 29.85 7.62
C LEU A 333 -25.10 30.26 6.28
N ASN A 334 -25.17 31.55 5.92
CA ASN A 334 -24.54 32.07 4.70
C ASN A 334 -23.02 31.87 4.69
N ARG A 335 -22.37 32.02 5.85
CA ARG A 335 -20.94 31.72 6.02
C ARG A 335 -20.65 30.21 5.93
N GLY A 336 -21.51 29.37 6.52
CA GLY A 336 -21.41 27.91 6.41
C GLY A 336 -21.52 27.42 4.96
N LEU A 337 -22.45 27.98 4.18
CA LEU A 337 -22.62 27.66 2.77
C LEU A 337 -21.43 28.12 1.90
N LEU A 338 -20.78 29.24 2.24
CA LEU A 338 -19.54 29.67 1.55
C LEU A 338 -18.43 28.64 1.67
N VAL A 339 -18.23 28.08 2.86
CA VAL A 339 -17.26 27.01 3.10
C VAL A 339 -17.68 25.73 2.37
N TYR A 340 -18.95 25.35 2.49
CA TYR A 340 -19.50 24.16 1.81
C TYR A 340 -19.30 24.20 0.29
N VAL A 341 -19.50 25.34 -0.38
CA VAL A 341 -19.35 25.45 -1.85
C VAL A 341 -17.94 25.07 -2.33
N ALA A 342 -16.91 25.26 -1.49
CA ALA A 342 -15.55 24.84 -1.80
C ALA A 342 -15.35 23.32 -1.71
N GLU A 343 -16.03 22.67 -0.77
CA GLU A 343 -15.95 21.22 -0.47
C GLU A 343 -16.96 20.38 -1.26
N ALA A 344 -18.06 20.97 -1.72
CA ALA A 344 -19.18 20.26 -2.34
C ALA A 344 -18.83 19.68 -3.72
N ASN A 345 -19.51 18.58 -4.05
CA ASN A 345 -19.52 17.99 -5.39
C ASN A 345 -19.79 19.09 -6.45
N PRO A 346 -19.01 19.14 -7.55
CA PRO A 346 -19.11 20.19 -8.56
C PRO A 346 -20.53 20.40 -9.11
N VAL A 347 -21.31 19.33 -9.19
CA VAL A 347 -22.68 19.34 -9.73
C VAL A 347 -23.67 20.02 -8.77
N LEU A 348 -23.41 20.01 -7.47
CA LEU A 348 -24.25 20.64 -6.45
C LEU A 348 -23.88 22.10 -6.17
N ARG A 349 -22.70 22.57 -6.59
CA ARG A 349 -22.26 23.95 -6.37
C ARG A 349 -23.23 25.02 -6.89
N PRO A 350 -23.86 24.87 -8.08
CA PRO A 350 -24.85 25.84 -8.55
C PRO A 350 -26.08 25.89 -7.64
N ILE A 351 -26.57 24.75 -7.16
CA ILE A 351 -27.72 24.64 -6.25
C ILE A 351 -27.38 25.30 -4.91
N ALA A 352 -26.19 25.05 -4.37
CA ALA A 352 -25.72 25.65 -3.13
C ALA A 352 -25.58 27.19 -3.21
N ARG A 353 -25.09 27.71 -4.33
CA ARG A 353 -25.02 29.17 -4.59
C ARG A 353 -26.40 29.81 -4.69
N GLU A 354 -27.40 29.10 -5.23
CA GLU A 354 -28.79 29.58 -5.25
C GLU A 354 -29.39 29.64 -3.84
N TYR A 355 -29.17 28.65 -2.99
CA TYR A 355 -29.56 28.71 -1.57
C TYR A 355 -28.88 29.90 -0.87
N GLN A 356 -27.60 30.10 -1.11
CA GLN A 356 -26.84 31.23 -0.58
C GLN A 356 -27.48 32.58 -0.99
N ALA A 357 -27.84 32.73 -2.27
CA ALA A 357 -28.52 33.92 -2.77
C ALA A 357 -29.89 34.14 -2.12
N ILE A 358 -30.65 33.06 -1.88
CA ILE A 358 -31.94 33.10 -1.18
C ILE A 358 -31.76 33.57 0.28
N ILE A 359 -30.79 32.99 0.99
CA ILE A 359 -30.48 33.36 2.38
C ILE A 359 -30.05 34.82 2.50
N ALA A 360 -29.21 35.30 1.57
CA ALA A 360 -28.81 36.70 1.54
C ALA A 360 -29.99 37.66 1.30
N LEU A 361 -30.99 37.24 0.50
CA LEU A 361 -32.21 38.03 0.29
C LEU A 361 -33.11 38.01 1.52
N LEU A 362 -33.27 36.86 2.17
CA LEU A 362 -34.03 36.70 3.41
C LEU A 362 -33.43 37.54 4.54
N ALA A 363 -32.10 37.52 4.73
CA ALA A 363 -31.41 38.34 5.71
C ALA A 363 -31.63 39.85 5.49
N ARG A 364 -31.80 40.27 4.23
CA ARG A 364 -32.15 41.65 3.83
C ARG A 364 -33.65 41.95 3.91
N GLY A 365 -34.48 41.01 4.37
CA GLY A 365 -35.92 41.15 4.49
C GLY A 365 -36.72 41.05 3.18
N LYS A 366 -36.07 40.71 2.06
CA LYS A 366 -36.74 40.53 0.76
C LYS A 366 -37.36 39.14 0.70
N ARG A 367 -38.66 39.04 0.44
CA ARG A 367 -39.40 37.75 0.40
C ARG A 367 -40.06 37.43 -0.95
N ASN A 368 -40.08 38.39 -1.85
CA ASN A 368 -40.79 38.24 -3.12
C ASN A 368 -40.22 37.07 -3.93
N ARG A 369 -41.11 36.16 -4.34
CA ARG A 369 -40.81 34.99 -5.19
C ARG A 369 -39.84 33.97 -4.58
N ILE A 370 -39.48 34.08 -3.30
CA ILE A 370 -38.55 33.14 -2.66
C ILE A 370 -39.15 31.73 -2.57
N GLY A 371 -40.42 31.59 -2.16
CA GLY A 371 -41.07 30.28 -2.10
C GLY A 371 -41.08 29.55 -3.45
N LYS A 372 -41.30 30.26 -4.56
CA LYS A 372 -41.22 29.68 -5.92
C LYS A 372 -39.79 29.25 -6.31
N ARG A 373 -38.77 29.93 -5.79
CA ARG A 373 -37.36 29.56 -6.04
C ARG A 373 -36.96 28.34 -5.21
N LEU A 374 -37.38 28.29 -3.94
CA LEU A 374 -37.14 27.14 -3.05
C LEU A 374 -37.80 25.87 -3.60
N SER A 375 -39.07 25.94 -4.02
CA SER A 375 -39.75 24.77 -4.61
C SER A 375 -39.09 24.29 -5.91
N ARG A 376 -38.63 25.22 -6.77
CA ARG A 376 -37.87 24.86 -7.98
C ARG A 376 -36.54 24.18 -7.66
N LEU A 377 -35.82 24.68 -6.65
CA LEU A 377 -34.55 24.08 -6.21
C LEU A 377 -34.78 22.68 -5.67
N GLU A 378 -35.82 22.47 -4.87
CA GLU A 378 -36.16 21.16 -4.33
C GLU A 378 -36.45 20.13 -5.42
N VAL A 379 -37.24 20.51 -6.44
CA VAL A 379 -37.50 19.65 -7.61
C VAL A 379 -36.21 19.34 -8.37
N THR A 380 -35.38 20.36 -8.62
CA THR A 380 -34.11 20.20 -9.35
C THR A 380 -33.16 19.26 -8.59
N ARG A 381 -33.10 19.41 -7.27
CA ARG A 381 -32.26 18.62 -6.37
C ARG A 381 -32.71 17.16 -6.35
N LYS A 382 -34.02 16.89 -6.24
CA LYS A 382 -34.61 15.54 -6.35
C LYS A 382 -34.31 14.87 -7.69
N GLN A 383 -34.47 15.58 -8.80
CA GLN A 383 -34.14 15.06 -10.13
C GLN A 383 -32.66 14.75 -10.29
N LEU A 384 -31.81 15.61 -9.74
CA LEU A 384 -30.36 15.42 -9.78
C LEU A 384 -29.94 14.20 -8.95
N ALA A 385 -30.51 14.04 -7.76
CA ALA A 385 -30.25 12.91 -6.89
C ALA A 385 -30.65 11.58 -7.51
N ALA A 386 -31.82 11.51 -8.16
CA ALA A 386 -32.25 10.33 -8.90
C ALA A 386 -31.24 9.96 -9.99
N ARG A 387 -30.81 10.93 -10.81
CA ARG A 387 -29.83 10.68 -11.88
C ARG A 387 -28.48 10.22 -11.38
N MET A 388 -28.01 10.77 -10.26
CA MET A 388 -26.72 10.35 -9.68
C MET A 388 -26.80 8.96 -9.07
N SER A 389 -27.94 8.61 -8.45
CA SER A 389 -28.21 7.24 -8.02
C SER A 389 -28.21 6.26 -9.20
N ASP A 390 -28.88 6.61 -10.31
CA ASP A 390 -28.89 5.76 -11.51
C ASP A 390 -27.48 5.52 -12.07
N ILE A 391 -26.61 6.54 -12.02
CA ILE A 391 -25.21 6.44 -12.45
C ILE A 391 -24.42 5.53 -11.49
N ASP A 392 -24.56 5.73 -10.18
CA ASP A 392 -23.88 4.91 -9.19
C ASP A 392 -24.34 3.44 -9.30
N ASP A 393 -25.63 3.19 -9.50
CA ASP A 393 -26.18 1.84 -9.70
C ASP A 393 -25.65 1.19 -10.98
N TYR A 394 -25.55 1.95 -12.07
CA TYR A 394 -24.96 1.47 -13.32
C TYR A 394 -23.47 1.15 -13.15
N LEU A 395 -22.70 2.02 -12.48
CA LEU A 395 -21.28 1.78 -12.21
C LEU A 395 -21.11 0.56 -11.32
N ASN A 396 -21.87 0.42 -10.24
CA ASN A 396 -21.86 -0.76 -9.37
C ASN A 396 -22.17 -2.04 -10.16
N TRP A 397 -23.19 -2.02 -11.02
CA TRP A 397 -23.52 -3.15 -11.89
C TRP A 397 -22.38 -3.47 -12.86
N PHE A 398 -21.76 -2.45 -13.46
CA PHE A 398 -20.64 -2.63 -14.38
C PHE A 398 -19.40 -3.19 -13.67
N GLU A 399 -19.08 -2.69 -12.49
CA GLU A 399 -18.00 -3.23 -11.64
C GLU A 399 -18.28 -4.69 -11.25
N ALA A 400 -19.53 -5.01 -10.89
CA ALA A 400 -19.90 -6.37 -10.48
C ALA A 400 -19.93 -7.38 -11.63
N THR A 401 -20.28 -6.96 -12.84
CA THR A 401 -20.59 -7.89 -13.94
C THR A 401 -19.59 -7.85 -15.11
N GLN A 402 -18.96 -6.71 -15.37
CA GLN A 402 -18.12 -6.51 -16.56
C GLN A 402 -16.64 -6.28 -16.25
N MET A 403 -16.29 -5.86 -15.03
CA MET A 403 -14.89 -5.68 -14.65
C MET A 403 -14.19 -7.03 -14.39
N LYS A 404 -13.13 -7.29 -15.15
CA LYS A 404 -12.25 -8.46 -14.98
C LYS A 404 -11.32 -8.36 -13.76
N SER A 405 -11.28 -7.20 -13.10
CA SER A 405 -10.41 -6.90 -11.96
C SER A 405 -11.26 -6.18 -10.91
N GLY A 406 -11.69 -6.88 -9.87
CA GLY A 406 -12.48 -6.28 -8.79
C GLY A 406 -11.66 -5.26 -7.99
N SER A 407 -12.35 -4.39 -7.24
CA SER A 407 -11.80 -3.25 -6.47
C SER A 407 -10.77 -3.59 -5.37
N GLY A 408 -10.32 -4.85 -5.26
CA GLY A 408 -9.31 -5.28 -4.29
C GLY A 408 -9.82 -5.37 -2.85
N ASN A 409 -10.88 -4.65 -2.48
CA ASN A 409 -11.37 -4.52 -1.10
C ASN A 409 -11.83 -5.84 -0.47
N PHE A 410 -12.42 -6.73 -1.26
CA PHE A 410 -12.87 -8.04 -0.79
C PHE A 410 -11.83 -9.14 -0.96
N THR A 411 -10.65 -8.85 -1.54
CA THR A 411 -9.61 -9.89 -1.74
C THR A 411 -9.14 -10.47 -0.42
N GLY A 412 -9.07 -9.67 0.64
CA GLY A 412 -8.74 -10.16 1.99
C GLY A 412 -9.81 -11.09 2.57
N TYR A 413 -11.09 -10.82 2.32
CA TYR A 413 -12.19 -11.65 2.80
C TYR A 413 -12.31 -12.95 2.00
N LEU A 414 -12.21 -12.87 0.66
CA LEU A 414 -12.18 -14.05 -0.21
C LEU A 414 -10.97 -14.93 0.09
N LYS A 415 -9.80 -14.34 0.34
CA LYS A 415 -8.60 -15.07 0.76
C LYS A 415 -8.78 -15.72 2.14
N ALA A 416 -9.49 -15.08 3.06
CA ALA A 416 -9.81 -15.68 4.36
C ALA A 416 -10.83 -16.84 4.24
N VAL A 417 -11.80 -16.75 3.32
CA VAL A 417 -12.75 -17.83 3.02
C VAL A 417 -12.04 -18.99 2.33
N ASP A 418 -11.20 -18.74 1.32
CA ASP A 418 -10.35 -19.75 0.70
C ASP A 418 -9.43 -20.40 1.73
N GLN A 419 -8.85 -19.63 2.66
CA GLN A 419 -8.05 -20.18 3.77
C GLN A 419 -8.89 -20.98 4.78
N SER A 420 -10.16 -20.64 4.96
CA SER A 420 -11.08 -21.38 5.84
C SER A 420 -11.47 -22.72 5.21
N GLU A 421 -11.75 -22.74 3.90
CA GLU A 421 -12.01 -23.96 3.13
C GLU A 421 -10.76 -24.84 2.98
N VAL A 422 -9.56 -24.25 2.88
CA VAL A 422 -8.30 -25.00 2.88
C VAL A 422 -7.92 -25.49 4.29
N SER A 423 -8.40 -24.84 5.36
CA SER A 423 -8.14 -25.24 6.75
C SER A 423 -9.03 -26.38 7.27
N THR A 424 -10.04 -26.82 6.53
CA THR A 424 -10.67 -28.12 6.77
C THR A 424 -9.75 -29.23 6.23
N SER A 425 -8.58 -29.38 6.86
CA SER A 425 -7.85 -30.65 6.83
C SER A 425 -8.86 -31.74 7.20
N LYS A 426 -9.29 -32.56 6.22
CA LYS A 426 -10.20 -33.70 6.44
C LYS A 426 -9.76 -34.41 7.71
N ARG A 427 -10.51 -34.21 8.79
CA ARG A 427 -10.17 -34.85 10.06
C ARG A 427 -10.36 -36.35 9.82
N ARG A 428 -9.29 -37.11 10.06
CA ARG A 428 -9.30 -38.58 9.93
C ARG A 428 -9.63 -39.22 11.27
N ASP A 429 -10.59 -38.66 12.00
CA ASP A 429 -11.17 -39.32 13.16
C ASP A 429 -12.26 -40.32 12.71
N PRO A 430 -12.49 -41.40 13.49
CA PRO A 430 -13.40 -42.47 13.07
C PRO A 430 -14.83 -42.02 12.76
N LEU A 431 -15.26 -40.90 13.36
CA LEU A 431 -16.57 -40.28 13.12
C LEU A 431 -16.63 -39.58 11.75
N SER A 432 -15.61 -38.80 11.39
CA SER A 432 -15.55 -38.14 10.08
C SER A 432 -15.46 -39.13 8.93
N VAL A 433 -14.76 -40.26 9.09
CA VAL A 433 -14.73 -41.33 8.07
C VAL A 433 -16.11 -41.97 7.86
N TYR A 434 -16.91 -42.10 8.93
CA TYR A 434 -18.26 -42.64 8.84
C TYR A 434 -19.24 -41.66 8.19
N VAL A 435 -19.08 -40.36 8.44
CA VAL A 435 -19.90 -39.30 7.82
C VAL A 435 -19.57 -39.15 6.33
N ASP A 436 -18.28 -39.13 5.96
CA ASP A 436 -17.85 -39.09 4.55
C ASP A 436 -18.36 -40.32 3.79
N ALA A 437 -18.33 -41.51 4.40
CA ALA A 437 -18.83 -42.74 3.80
C ALA A 437 -20.36 -42.77 3.64
N LEU A 438 -21.11 -42.05 4.48
CA LEU A 438 -22.55 -41.88 4.32
C LEU A 438 -22.87 -40.86 3.22
N GLU A 439 -22.09 -39.79 3.11
CA GLU A 439 -22.28 -38.76 2.08
C GLU A 439 -22.06 -39.33 0.67
N ASP A 440 -21.05 -40.19 0.48
CA ASP A 440 -20.82 -40.92 -0.77
C ASP A 440 -21.92 -41.95 -1.09
N GLN A 441 -22.69 -42.40 -0.09
CA GLN A 441 -23.70 -43.46 -0.28
C GLN A 441 -25.11 -42.91 -0.54
N TYR A 442 -25.35 -41.64 -0.23
CA TYR A 442 -26.65 -40.98 -0.36
C TYR A 442 -26.61 -39.67 -1.19
N GLY A 443 -25.43 -39.28 -1.68
CA GLY A 443 -25.22 -38.09 -2.50
C GLY A 443 -25.31 -38.34 -4.00
N ASP A 444 -26.47 -38.81 -4.48
CA ASP A 444 -26.95 -38.64 -5.87
C ASP A 444 -28.39 -38.08 -5.85
#